data_AF-A0A517R744-F1
#
_entry.id   AF-A0A517R744-F1
#
_cell.length_a   1.000
_cell.length_b   1.000
_cell.length_c   1.000
_cell.angle_alpha   90.00
_cell.angle_beta   90.00
_cell.angle_gamma   90.00
#
_symmetry.space_group_name_H-M   'P 1'
#
loop_
_entity.id
_entity.type
_entity.pdbx_description
1 polymer ?
#
loop_
_entity_poly.entity_id
_entity_poly.type
_entity_poly.pdbx_seq_one_letter_code
_entity_poly.pdbx_strand_id
1 'polypeptide(L)' 'MAKYHQKKEISKAIEYAVGRGWTYEEHKRGHACGSLKCPGVCLVFVSSTPRNAGNHAKDIRRKIDNCPCGT' A
#
# COMPACT_ATOMS: atom_id res chain seq x y z
N MET A 1 12.53 -9.79 -8.04
CA MET A 1 12.67 -8.32 -8.08
C MET A 1 11.38 -7.74 -7.51
N ALA A 2 11.44 -6.91 -6.48
CA ALA A 2 10.24 -6.41 -5.83
C ALA A 2 9.73 -5.19 -6.64
N LYS A 3 8.68 -5.42 -7.43
CA LYS A 3 8.21 -4.52 -8.51
C LYS A 3 7.71 -3.15 -8.03
N TYR A 4 7.34 -3.02 -6.76
CA TYR A 4 6.69 -1.81 -6.22
C TYR A 4 7.36 -1.23 -4.97
N HIS A 5 8.15 -2.04 -4.24
CA HIS A 5 8.87 -1.59 -3.05
C HIS A 5 9.99 -2.57 -2.74
N GLN A 6 11.15 -2.08 -2.30
CA GLN A 6 12.30 -2.89 -1.87
C GLN A 6 11.97 -3.99 -0.83
N LYS A 7 10.87 -3.85 -0.07
CA LYS A 7 10.39 -4.83 0.93
C LYS A 7 9.27 -5.68 0.31
N LYS A 8 9.51 -7.00 0.24
CA LYS A 8 8.56 -7.99 -0.32
C LYS A 8 7.18 -7.96 0.36
N GLU A 9 7.13 -7.68 1.66
CA GLU A 9 5.87 -7.65 2.43
C GLU A 9 4.95 -6.52 1.96
N ILE A 10 5.50 -5.33 1.74
CA ILE A 10 4.75 -4.18 1.25
C ILE A 10 4.33 -4.39 -0.21
N SER A 11 5.22 -4.95 -1.04
CA SER A 11 4.87 -5.32 -2.42
C SER A 11 3.65 -6.25 -2.47
N LYS A 12 3.61 -7.29 -1.62
CA LYS A 12 2.45 -8.19 -1.52
C LYS A 12 1.17 -7.48 -1.06
N ALA A 13 1.28 -6.51 -0.16
CA ALA A 13 0.14 -5.71 0.29
C ALA A 13 -0.40 -4.81 -0.81
N ILE A 14 0.48 -4.19 -1.61
CA ILE A 14 0.12 -3.38 -2.78
C ILE A 14 -0.57 -4.25 -3.84
N GLU A 15 -0.01 -5.41 -4.18
CA GLU A 15 -0.61 -6.34 -5.14
C GLU A 15 -2.02 -6.79 -4.69
N TYR A 16 -2.20 -7.03 -3.40
CA TYR A 16 -3.51 -7.33 -2.82
C TYR A 16 -4.49 -6.15 -2.95
N ALA A 17 -4.02 -4.92 -2.73
CA ALA A 17 -4.82 -3.71 -2.90
C ALA A 17 -5.29 -3.56 -4.36
N VAL A 18 -4.37 -3.69 -5.31
CA VAL A 18 -4.65 -3.56 -6.75
C VAL A 18 -5.67 -4.61 -7.20
N GLY A 19 -5.57 -5.85 -6.71
CA GLY A 19 -6.56 -6.89 -6.97
C GLY A 19 -7.98 -6.57 -6.42
N ARG A 20 -8.09 -5.69 -5.42
CA ARG A 20 -9.36 -5.18 -4.88
C ARG A 20 -9.84 -3.89 -5.57
N GLY A 21 -9.19 -3.46 -6.65
CA GLY A 21 -9.55 -2.24 -7.37
C GLY A 21 -8.93 -0.96 -6.80
N TRP A 22 -7.87 -1.05 -5.99
CA TRP A 22 -7.12 0.11 -5.54
C TRP A 22 -6.05 0.51 -6.55
N THR A 23 -5.75 1.80 -6.60
CA THR A 23 -4.70 2.36 -7.45
C THR A 23 -3.47 2.65 -6.61
N TYR A 24 -2.32 2.11 -7.02
CA TYR A 24 -1.03 2.43 -6.40
C TYR A 24 -0.30 3.52 -7.17
N GLU A 25 0.06 4.59 -6.47
CA GLU A 25 0.89 5.68 -6.98
C GLU A 25 2.26 5.65 -6.29
N GLU A 26 3.30 5.32 -7.05
CA GLU A 26 4.68 5.37 -6.56
C GLU A 26 5.21 6.81 -6.59
N HIS A 27 5.76 7.29 -5.47
CA HIS A 27 6.45 8.58 -5.42
C HIS A 27 7.96 8.37 -5.61
N LYS A 28 8.51 8.87 -6.72
CA LYS A 28 9.94 8.72 -7.07
C LYS A 28 10.88 9.75 -6.43
N ARG A 29 10.39 10.68 -5.59
CA ARG A 29 11.22 11.74 -4.99
C ARG A 29 11.05 11.80 -3.48
N GLY A 30 12.15 11.54 -2.75
CA GLY A 30 12.36 11.87 -1.34
C GLY A 30 11.49 11.10 -0.34
N HIS A 31 12.07 10.10 0.34
CA HIS A 31 11.59 9.42 1.56
C HIS A 31 10.14 8.85 1.60
N ALA A 32 9.28 9.14 0.63
CA ALA A 32 7.91 8.66 0.50
C ALA A 32 7.87 7.51 -0.51
N CYS A 33 7.42 6.33 -0.08
CA CYS A 33 7.48 5.14 -0.92
C CYS A 33 6.35 5.06 -1.93
N GLY A 34 5.18 5.62 -1.61
CA GLY A 34 4.02 5.62 -2.48
C GLY A 34 2.74 5.88 -1.71
N SER A 35 1.63 5.95 -2.43
CA SER A 35 0.29 6.15 -1.92
C SER A 35 -0.66 5.16 -2.58
N LEU A 36 -1.49 4.49 -1.79
CA LEU A 36 -2.59 3.66 -2.28
C LEU A 36 -3.87 4.48 -2.20
N LYS A 37 -4.53 4.69 -3.33
CA LYS A 37 -5.82 5.38 -3.43
C LYS A 37 -6.91 4.39 -3.79
N CYS A 38 -8.01 4.48 -3.07
CA CYS A 38 -9.24 3.78 -3.40
C CYS A 38 -10.13 4.70 -4.27
N PRO A 39 -11.01 4.17 -5.14
CA PRO A 39 -12.02 4.96 -5.88
C PRO A 39 -12.97 5.80 -5.01
N GLY A 40 -13.04 5.53 -3.70
CA GLY A 40 -13.78 6.36 -2.74
C GLY A 40 -12.95 7.50 -2.16
N VAL A 41 -12.93 7.58 -0.83
CA VAL A 41 -12.22 8.62 -0.07
C VAL A 41 -10.96 8.10 0.63
N CYS A 42 -10.69 6.80 0.54
CA CYS A 42 -9.63 6.17 1.30
C CYS A 42 -8.27 6.33 0.60
N LEU A 43 -7.32 6.92 1.33
CA LEU A 43 -5.92 7.08 0.96
C LEU A 43 -5.06 6.41 2.03
N VAL A 44 -4.17 5.52 1.62
CA VAL A 44 -3.18 4.89 2.49
C VAL A 44 -1.78 5.28 2.04
N PHE A 45 -1.10 6.07 2.86
CA PHE A 45 0.30 6.41 2.62
C PHE A 45 1.22 5.24 2.96
N VAL A 46 2.15 4.95 2.06
CA VAL A 46 3.19 3.92 2.22
C VAL A 46 4.52 4.60 2.49
N SER A 47 5.04 4.41 3.70
CA SER A 47 6.34 4.97 4.12
C SER A 47 7.50 4.02 3.78
N SER A 48 8.65 4.56 3.36
CA SER A 48 9.84 3.76 2.99
C SER A 48 10.66 3.30 4.19
N THR A 49 10.51 3.98 5.33
CA THR A 49 11.28 3.77 6.57
C THR A 49 10.44 3.22 7.73
N PRO A 50 9.59 2.18 7.55
CA PRO A 50 8.93 1.59 8.70
C PRO A 50 9.95 0.78 9.49
N ARG A 51 10.02 1.02 10.81
CA ARG A 51 10.86 0.25 11.74
C ARG A 51 10.61 -1.26 11.61
N ASN A 52 9.37 -1.65 11.30
CA ASN A 52 8.97 -3.01 10.88
C ASN A 52 8.12 -2.99 9.60
N ALA A 53 8.69 -3.43 8.47
CA ALA A 53 7.99 -3.51 7.20
C ALA A 53 6.77 -4.48 7.23
N GLY A 54 6.87 -5.60 7.95
CA GLY A 54 5.79 -6.59 8.02
C GLY A 54 4.55 -6.13 8.76
N ASN A 55 4.72 -5.40 9.87
CA ASN A 55 3.58 -4.81 10.58
C ASN A 55 2.92 -3.71 9.75
N HIS A 56 3.71 -2.90 9.05
CA HIS A 56 3.18 -1.87 8.16
C HIS A 56 2.39 -2.50 6.99
N ALA A 57 2.91 -3.57 6.38
CA ALA A 57 2.19 -4.30 5.34
C ALA A 57 0.87 -4.90 5.84
N LYS A 58 0.85 -5.47 7.06
CA LYS A 58 -0.38 -5.97 7.69
C LYS A 58 -1.39 -4.85 7.96
N ASP A 59 -0.93 -3.68 8.43
CA ASP A 59 -1.79 -2.51 8.65
C ASP A 59 -2.45 -2.02 7.36
N ILE A 60 -1.65 -1.86 6.30
CA ILE A 60 -2.14 -1.51 4.97
C ILE A 60 -3.22 -2.50 4.52
N ARG A 61 -2.92 -3.80 4.63
CA ARG A 61 -3.84 -4.87 4.22
C ARG A 61 -5.15 -4.87 5.02
N ARG A 62 -5.07 -4.61 6.33
CA ARG A 62 -6.23 -4.46 7.20
C ARG A 62 -7.08 -3.24 6.84
N LYS A 63 -6.46 -2.11 6.49
CA LYS A 63 -7.19 -0.92 6.02
C LYS A 63 -7.89 -1.15 4.69
N ILE A 64 -7.25 -1.89 3.78
CA ILE A 64 -7.85 -2.28 2.50
C ILE A 64 -9.06 -3.19 2.72
N ASP A 65 -8.92 -4.20 3.59
CA ASP A 65 -9.99 -5.13 3.92
C ASP A 65 -11.18 -4.45 4.62
N ASN A 66 -10.89 -3.47 5.49
CA ASN A 66 -11.90 -2.68 6.19
C ASN A 66 -12.46 -1.51 5.35
N CYS A 67 -11.95 -1.28 4.12
CA CYS A 67 -12.48 -0.20 3.28
C CYS A 67 -13.88 -0.57 2.81
N PRO A 68 -14.90 0.28 3.06
CA PRO A 68 -16.27 0.04 2.60
C PRO A 68 -16.43 0.12 1.07
N CYS A 69 -15.36 0.57 0.42
CA CYS A 69 -15.21 0.97 -0.97
C CYS A 69 -15.18 -0.20 -1.98
N GLY A 70 -15.03 -1.43 -1.48
CA GLY A 70 -14.99 -2.66 -2.28
C GLY A 70 -16.34 -3.37 -2.40
N THR A 71 -17.45 -2.61 -2.28
CA THR A 71 -18.82 -3.12 -2.52
C THR A 71 -19.32 -2.59 -3.87
#